data_AF-A0A350C3E8-F1
#
_entry.id   AF-A0A350C3E8-F1
#
_cell.length_a   1.000
_cell.length_b   1.000
_cell.length_c   1.000
_cell.angle_alpha   90.00
_cell.angle_beta   90.00
_cell.angle_gamma   90.00
#
_symmetry.space_group_name_H-M   'P 1'
#
loop_
_entity.id
_entity.type
_entity.pdbx_description
1 polymer ?
#
loop_
_entity_poly.entity_id
_entity_poly.type
_entity_poly.pdbx_seq_one_letter_code
_entity_poly.pdbx_strand_id
1 'polypeptide(L)'
;HMDSKTFIIHKIKIAICNTLLIILPMFILVVVVWPSYLLWTVSGVLSALMFLATVIAAKYTIYPQLFNLPLVLALLLGLVAPPLLLILFPILYNKAVKNLKPLLI
;
A
#
# COMPACT_ATOMS: atom_id res chain seq x y z
N HIS A 1 -10.14 -8.09 -21.16
CA HIS A 1 -10.33 -6.81 -20.48
C HIS A 1 -10.30 -7.02 -18.99
N MET A 2 -9.42 -6.30 -18.28
CA MET A 2 -9.46 -6.25 -16.81
C MET A 2 -10.19 -4.98 -16.39
N ASP A 3 -11.23 -5.13 -15.57
CA ASP A 3 -11.87 -3.98 -14.93
C ASP A 3 -10.86 -3.19 -14.08
N SER A 4 -11.03 -1.87 -13.98
CA SER A 4 -10.08 -0.99 -13.28
C SER A 4 -9.90 -1.37 -11.81
N LYS A 5 -10.96 -1.87 -11.17
CA LYS A 5 -10.89 -2.40 -9.79
C LYS A 5 -9.98 -3.63 -9.71
N THR A 6 -10.19 -4.58 -10.61
CA THR A 6 -9.42 -5.82 -10.68
C THR A 6 -7.96 -5.54 -10.99
N PHE A 7 -7.66 -4.57 -11.85
CA PHE A 7 -6.29 -4.16 -12.15
C PHE A 7 -5.54 -3.66 -10.91
N ILE A 8 -6.13 -2.73 -10.14
CA ILE A 8 -5.51 -2.19 -8.93
C ILE A 8 -5.33 -3.30 -7.88
N ILE A 9 -6.37 -4.10 -7.64
CA ILE A 9 -6.29 -5.22 -6.67
C ILE A 9 -5.21 -6.22 -7.07
N HIS A 10 -5.10 -6.52 -8.36
CA HIS A 10 -4.07 -7.43 -8.87
C HIS A 10 -2.66 -6.87 -8.63
N LYS A 11 -2.44 -5.57 -8.86
CA LYS A 11 -1.16 -4.91 -8.55
C LYS A 11 -0.84 -4.93 -7.06
N ILE A 12 -1.82 -4.65 -6.20
CA ILE A 12 -1.65 -4.70 -4.74
C ILE A 12 -1.31 -6.14 -4.31
N LYS A 13 -2.00 -7.15 -4.84
CA LYS A 13 -1.75 -8.56 -4.50
C LYS A 13 -0.33 -9.00 -4.85
N ILE A 14 0.14 -8.68 -6.06
CA ILE A 14 1.51 -8.99 -6.49
C ILE A 14 2.52 -8.29 -5.58
N ALA A 15 2.32 -7.01 -5.30
CA ALA A 15 3.22 -6.25 -4.44
C ALA A 15 3.30 -6.85 -3.03
N ILE A 16 2.15 -7.16 -2.40
CA ILE A 16 2.09 -7.79 -1.08
C ILE A 16 2.79 -9.15 -1.08
N CYS A 17 2.53 -10.02 -2.05
CA CYS A 17 3.18 -11.34 -2.11
C CYS A 17 4.70 -11.22 -2.22
N ASN A 18 5.20 -10.36 -3.11
CA ASN A 18 6.63 -10.18 -3.30
C ASN A 18 7.29 -9.52 -2.07
N THR A 19 6.64 -8.52 -1.47
CA THR A 19 7.14 -7.90 -0.24
C THR A 19 7.19 -8.91 0.90
N LEU A 20 6.14 -9.72 1.10
CA LEU A 20 6.12 -10.77 2.11
C LEU A 20 7.25 -11.78 1.91
N LEU A 21 7.48 -12.21 0.66
CA LEU A 21 8.57 -13.14 0.32
C LEU A 21 9.95 -12.57 0.69
N ILE A 22 10.18 -11.27 0.43
CA ILE A 22 11.44 -10.58 0.73
C ILE A 22 11.64 -10.42 2.25
N ILE A 23 10.58 -10.04 2.99
CA ILE A 23 10.72 -9.79 4.44
C ILE A 23 10.71 -11.08 5.27
N LEU A 24 10.20 -12.19 4.73
CA LEU A 24 10.06 -13.46 5.44
C LEU A 24 11.32 -13.92 6.19
N PRO A 25 12.53 -13.96 5.59
CA PRO A 25 13.74 -14.35 6.31
C PRO A 25 14.07 -13.41 7.47
N MET A 26 13.90 -12.09 7.30
CA MET A 26 14.13 -11.13 8.37
C MET A 26 13.08 -11.23 9.48
N PHE A 27 11.81 -11.45 9.11
CA PHE A 27 10.74 -11.65 10.06
C PHE A 27 11.00 -12.87 10.95
N ILE A 28 11.40 -14.00 10.35
CA ILE A 28 11.75 -15.22 11.09
C ILE A 28 12.91 -14.94 12.05
N LEU A 29 13.96 -14.25 11.58
CA LEU A 29 15.13 -13.93 12.41
C LEU A 29 14.74 -13.09 13.64
N VAL A 30 13.94 -12.04 13.44
CA VAL A 30 13.49 -11.17 14.55
C VAL A 30 12.65 -11.94 15.56
N VAL A 31 11.71 -12.78 15.10
CA VAL A 31 10.81 -13.53 15.97
C VAL A 31 11.55 -14.63 16.76
N VAL A 32 12.52 -15.30 16.14
CA VAL A 32 13.31 -16.35 16.80
C VAL A 32 14.30 -15.76 17.81
N VAL A 33 14.97 -14.66 17.46
CA VAL A 33 15.98 -14.04 18.35
C VAL A 33 15.33 -13.22 19.45
N TRP A 34 14.23 -12.52 19.16
CA TRP A 34 13.51 -11.71 20.15
C TRP A 34 11.99 -11.92 20.10
N PRO A 35 11.49 -13.05 20.63
CA PRO A 35 10.06 -13.38 20.60
C PRO A 35 9.19 -12.39 21.37
N SER A 36 9.76 -11.66 22.34
CA SER A 36 9.06 -10.61 23.10
C SER A 36 8.55 -9.45 22.23
N TYR A 37 9.15 -9.22 21.05
CA TYR A 37 8.73 -8.17 20.13
C TYR A 37 7.75 -8.65 19.05
N LEU A 38 7.29 -9.91 19.09
CA LEU A 38 6.40 -10.47 18.07
C LEU A 38 5.24 -9.53 17.71
N LEU A 39 4.56 -8.98 18.71
CA LEU A 39 3.40 -8.11 18.50
C LEU A 39 3.78 -6.79 17.79
N TRP A 40 4.95 -6.24 18.11
CA TRP A 40 5.50 -5.06 17.44
C TRP A 40 5.97 -5.36 16.02
N THR A 41 6.59 -6.52 15.80
CA THR A 41 7.01 -6.95 14.47
C THR A 41 5.80 -7.16 13.56
N VAL A 42 4.76 -7.84 14.03
CA VAL A 42 3.53 -8.07 13.27
C VAL A 42 2.81 -6.76 12.96
N SER A 43 2.70 -5.85 13.92
CA SER A 43 2.05 -4.55 13.68
C SER A 43 2.83 -3.68 12.68
N GLY A 44 4.17 -3.72 12.74
CA GLY A 44 5.04 -3.05 11.77
C GLY A 44 4.93 -3.62 10.35
N VAL A 45 4.82 -4.95 10.21
CA VAL A 45 4.58 -5.57 8.90
C VAL A 45 3.21 -5.18 8.36
N LEU A 46 2.17 -5.22 9.19
CA LEU A 46 0.82 -4.87 8.77
C LEU A 46 0.72 -3.40 8.31
N SER A 47 1.34 -2.48 9.06
CA SER A 47 1.39 -1.06 8.68
C SER A 47 2.15 -0.84 7.37
N ALA A 48 3.27 -1.53 7.16
CA ALA A 48 4.04 -1.45 5.92
C ALA A 48 3.25 -1.97 4.71
N LEU A 49 2.55 -3.09 4.83
CA LEU A 49 1.70 -3.64 3.76
C LEU A 49 0.54 -2.70 3.42
N MET A 50 -0.05 -2.08 4.45
CA MET A 50 -1.12 -1.12 4.27
C MET A 50 -0.65 0.17 3.60
N PHE A 51 0.54 0.63 3.98
CA PHE A 51 1.21 1.76 3.33
C PHE A 51 1.48 1.46 1.86
N LEU A 52 2.02 0.27 1.56
CA LEU A 52 2.27 -0.19 0.20
C LEU A 52 1.00 -0.18 -0.66
N ALA A 53 -0.11 -0.73 -0.14
CA ALA A 53 -1.39 -0.71 -0.82
C ALA A 53 -1.89 0.71 -1.10
N THR A 54 -1.69 1.62 -0.14
CA THR A 54 -2.07 3.04 -0.25
C THR A 54 -1.22 3.78 -1.29
N VAL A 55 0.10 3.54 -1.33
CA VAL A 55 1.00 4.12 -2.33
C VAL A 55 0.63 3.66 -3.74
N ILE A 56 0.28 2.38 -3.91
CA ILE A 56 -0.18 1.85 -5.20
C ILE A 56 -1.47 2.55 -5.63
N ALA A 57 -2.46 2.67 -4.74
CA ALA A 57 -3.68 3.41 -5.04
C ALA A 57 -3.38 4.88 -5.40
N ALA A 58 -2.56 5.56 -4.59
CA ALA A 58 -2.14 6.95 -4.78
C ALA A 58 -1.53 7.18 -6.17
N LYS A 59 -0.61 6.32 -6.59
CA LYS A 59 0.04 6.40 -7.92
C LYS A 59 -0.98 6.47 -9.06
N TYR A 60 -2.05 5.69 -8.96
CA TYR A 60 -3.09 5.64 -9.99
C TYR A 60 -4.17 6.73 -9.84
N THR A 61 -4.16 7.52 -8.76
CA THR A 61 -5.04 8.68 -8.63
C THR A 61 -4.59 9.89 -9.45
N ILE A 62 -3.31 9.97 -9.81
CA ILE A 62 -2.74 11.12 -10.53
C ILE A 62 -2.31 10.77 -11.95
N TYR A 63 -2.29 9.49 -12.31
CA TYR A 63 -1.95 9.06 -13.66
C TYR A 63 -2.85 9.75 -14.70
N PRO A 64 -2.29 10.32 -15.79
CA PRO A 64 -0.89 10.22 -16.26
C PRO A 64 0.09 11.29 -15.71
N GLN A 65 -0.35 12.20 -14.85
CA GLN A 65 0.52 13.21 -14.23
C GLN A 65 1.50 12.56 -13.25
N LEU A 66 2.76 13.00 -13.27
CA LEU A 66 3.84 12.40 -12.46
C LEU A 66 3.90 12.92 -11.03
N PHE A 67 3.35 14.11 -10.74
CA PHE A 67 3.59 14.77 -9.46
C PHE A 67 2.36 15.49 -8.91
N ASN A 68 2.11 15.29 -7.62
CA ASN A 68 1.07 16.00 -6.87
C ASN A 68 1.55 16.18 -5.41
N LEU A 69 2.03 17.38 -5.09
CA LEU A 69 2.65 17.69 -3.79
C LEU A 69 1.73 17.39 -2.59
N PRO A 70 0.43 17.78 -2.60
CA PRO A 70 -0.53 17.34 -1.59
C PRO A 70 -0.61 15.83 -1.36
N LEU A 71 -0.54 15.02 -2.44
CA LEU A 71 -0.62 13.57 -2.35
C LEU A 71 0.63 12.99 -1.67
N VAL A 72 1.80 13.51 -2.01
CA VAL A 72 3.08 13.11 -1.40
C VAL A 72 3.08 13.45 0.08
N LEU A 73 2.64 14.65 0.46
CA LEU A 73 2.51 15.04 1.86
C LEU A 73 1.53 14.14 2.63
N ALA A 74 0.37 13.82 2.04
CA ALA A 74 -0.58 12.90 2.67
C ALA A 74 0.01 11.50 2.89
N LEU A 75 0.81 10.99 1.94
CA LEU A 75 1.51 9.72 2.10
C LEU A 75 2.58 9.81 3.20
N LEU A 76 3.37 10.87 3.27
CA LEU A 76 4.35 11.06 4.34
C LEU A 76 3.69 11.11 5.72
N LEU A 77 2.56 11.81 5.84
CA LEU A 77 1.76 11.81 7.06
C LEU A 77 1.23 10.40 7.40
N GLY A 78 0.79 9.64 6.40
CA GLY A 78 0.36 8.26 6.57
C GLY A 78 1.50 7.29 6.97
N LEU A 79 2.74 7.59 6.58
CA LEU A 79 3.92 6.83 7.01
C LEU A 79 4.23 7.06 8.49
N VAL A 80 4.15 8.31 8.94
CA VAL A 80 4.37 8.68 10.36
C VAL A 80 3.22 8.21 11.24
N ALA A 81 1.99 8.26 10.72
CA ALA A 81 0.77 7.84 11.41
C ALA A 81 0.04 6.76 10.61
N PRO A 82 0.44 5.47 10.75
CA PRO A 82 -0.20 4.36 10.03
C PRO A 82 -1.72 4.27 10.18
N PRO A 83 -2.35 4.59 11.32
CA PRO A 83 -3.81 4.60 11.43
C PRO A 83 -4.50 5.54 10.43
N LEU A 84 -3.83 6.62 9.99
CA LEU A 84 -4.34 7.55 8.98
C LEU A 84 -4.56 6.85 7.62
N LEU A 85 -3.78 5.79 7.34
CA LEU A 85 -3.89 5.01 6.10
C LEU A 85 -5.25 4.31 5.97
N LEU A 86 -5.94 4.01 7.09
CA LEU A 86 -7.29 3.43 7.06
C LEU A 86 -8.30 4.35 6.38
N ILE A 87 -8.09 5.65 6.50
CA ILE A 87 -8.95 6.67 5.90
C ILE A 87 -8.44 7.01 4.49
N LEU A 88 -7.12 7.16 4.32
CA LEU A 88 -6.52 7.52 3.03
C LEU A 88 -6.72 6.44 1.97
N PHE A 89 -6.58 5.17 2.35
CA PHE A 89 -6.69 4.04 1.42
C PHE A 89 -8.02 4.03 0.63
N PRO A 90 -9.22 4.01 1.26
CA PRO A 90 -10.48 3.95 0.51
C PRO A 90 -10.71 5.21 -0.35
N ILE A 91 -10.29 6.39 0.12
CA ILE A 91 -10.42 7.65 -0.64
C ILE A 91 -9.57 7.57 -1.92
N LEU A 92 -8.30 7.19 -1.78
CA LEU A 92 -7.37 7.09 -2.89
C LEU A 92 -7.72 5.94 -3.82
N TYR A 93 -8.17 4.80 -3.29
CA TYR A 93 -8.62 3.66 -4.09
C TYR A 93 -9.80 4.03 -5.00
N ASN A 94 -10.84 4.67 -4.46
CA ASN A 94 -12.00 5.08 -5.24
C ASN A 94 -11.62 6.11 -6.32
N LYS A 95 -10.70 7.04 -6.01
CA LYS A 95 -10.19 8.01 -6.97
C LYS A 95 -9.38 7.35 -8.08
N ALA A 96 -8.55 6.37 -7.74
CA ALA A 96 -7.75 5.61 -8.68
C ALA A 96 -8.62 4.82 -9.67
N VAL A 97 -9.65 4.12 -9.17
CA VAL A 97 -10.60 3.39 -10.01
C VAL A 97 -11.30 4.33 -11.01
N LYS A 98 -11.74 5.51 -10.56
CA LYS A 98 -12.39 6.50 -11.44
C LYS A 98 -11.46 6.98 -12.56
N ASN A 99 -10.20 7.25 -12.25
CA ASN A 99 -9.23 7.75 -13.22
C ASN A 99 -8.72 6.66 -14.19
N LEU A 100 -8.69 5.41 -13.76
CA LEU A 100 -8.32 4.26 -14.59
C LEU A 100 -9.45 3.79 -15.52
N LYS A 101 -10.71 4.03 -15.17
CA LYS A 101 -11.88 3.63 -15.96
C LYS A 101 -11.85 4.09 -17.43
N PRO A 102 -11.53 5.36 -17.75
CA PRO A 102 -11.41 5.81 -19.14
C PRO A 102 -10.16 5.32 -19.88
N LEU A 103 -9.17 4.77 -19.17
CA LEU A 103 -7.87 4.35 -19.75
C LEU A 103 -7.82 2.84 -20.04
N LEU A 104 -8.66 2.06 -19.38
CA LEU A 104 -8.75 0.60 -19.49
C LEU A 104 -10.02 0.16 -20.23
N ILE A 105 -10.53 1.02 -21.14
CA ILE A 105 -11.65 0.72 -22.06
C ILE A 105 -11.46 -0.67 -22.63
#